data_AF-A0A7I8E9C2-F1
#
_entry.id   AF-A0A7I8E9C2-F1
#
_cell.length_a   1.000
_cell.length_b   1.000
_cell.length_c   1.000
_cell.angle_alpha   90.00
_cell.angle_beta   90.00
_cell.angle_gamma   90.00
#
_symmetry.space_group_name_H-M   'P 1'
#
loop_
_entity.id
_entity.type
_entity.pdbx_description
1 polymer ?
#
loop_
_entity_poly.entity_id
_entity_poly.type
_entity_poly.pdbx_seq_one_letter_code
_entity_poly.pdbx_strand_id
1 'polypeptide(L)'
;MDNCHISKSASFDGEVLKVVFENGEILEITNPFELIVDGTTLKIPEASIVKWSWYLYGEIKSPETLMYYEYRTENGRVVSCTNSPWPTRPIDGELAVELC
;
A
#
# COMPACT_ATOMS: atom_id res chain seq x y z
N MET A 1 -9.90 2.99 -16.11
CA MET A 1 -10.27 4.00 -15.11
C MET A 1 -11.14 3.27 -14.12
N ASP A 2 -10.53 2.58 -13.17
CA ASP A 2 -11.20 1.80 -12.11
C ASP A 2 -10.09 1.34 -11.18
N ASN A 3 -10.04 1.94 -9.98
CA ASN A 3 -9.33 1.51 -8.75
C ASN A 3 -9.47 2.65 -7.73
N CYS A 4 -10.69 3.19 -7.59
CA CYS A 4 -10.98 4.15 -6.52
C CYS A 4 -11.31 3.32 -5.28
N HIS A 5 -10.41 3.33 -4.29
CA HIS A 5 -10.62 2.64 -3.02
C HIS A 5 -10.97 3.67 -1.96
N ILE A 6 -12.15 3.54 -1.37
CA ILE A 6 -12.60 4.45 -0.32
C ILE A 6 -11.96 4.01 0.99
N SER A 7 -11.17 4.90 1.60
CA SER A 7 -10.60 4.64 2.91
C SER A 7 -11.71 4.68 3.98
N LYS A 8 -11.75 3.66 4.82
CA LYS A 8 -12.71 3.50 5.91
C LYS A 8 -12.13 3.97 7.25
N SER A 9 -10.84 3.73 7.47
CA SER A 9 -10.13 4.15 8.68
C SER A 9 -8.63 4.17 8.46
N ALA A 10 -7.92 5.00 9.23
CA ALA A 10 -6.47 4.97 9.31
C ALA A 10 -6.01 4.96 10.77
N SER A 11 -4.89 4.31 11.05
CA SER A 11 -4.26 4.28 12.38
C SER A 11 -2.73 4.32 12.23
N PHE A 12 -2.06 5.00 13.16
CA PHE A 12 -0.60 5.06 13.22
C PHE A 12 -0.15 4.69 14.64
N ASP A 13 0.78 3.75 14.76
CA ASP A 13 1.30 3.29 16.06
C ASP A 13 2.69 3.85 16.41
N GLY A 14 3.23 4.73 15.55
CA GLY A 14 4.58 5.29 15.67
C GLY A 14 5.56 4.71 14.63
N GLU A 15 5.28 3.53 14.09
CA GLU A 15 6.12 2.86 13.09
C GLU A 15 5.31 2.55 11.82
N VAL A 16 4.07 2.07 11.96
CA VAL A 16 3.24 1.61 10.85
C VAL A 16 2.00 2.50 10.71
N LEU A 17 1.88 3.15 9.55
CA LEU A 17 0.63 3.76 9.10
C LEU A 17 -0.20 2.70 8.39
N LYS A 18 -1.34 2.35 8.97
CA LYS A 18 -2.29 1.39 8.44
C LYS A 18 -3.54 2.10 7.96
N VAL A 19 -3.88 1.93 6.69
CA VAL A 19 -5.12 2.41 6.07
C VAL A 19 -5.96 1.20 5.69
N VAL A 20 -7.20 1.16 6.15
CA VAL A 20 -8.18 0.12 5.84
C VAL A 20 -9.21 0.70 4.89
N PHE A 21 -9.49 -0.01 3.80
CA PHE A 21 -10.46 0.39 2.78
C PHE A 21 -11.79 -0.35 2.95
N GLU A 22 -12.85 0.17 2.32
CA GLU A 22 -14.22 -0.35 2.48
C GLU A 22 -14.36 -1.84 2.13
N ASN A 23 -13.65 -2.33 1.12
CA ASN A 23 -13.73 -3.74 0.71
C ASN A 23 -12.74 -4.64 1.46
N GLY A 24 -12.13 -4.14 2.53
CA GLY A 24 -11.21 -4.90 3.37
C GLY A 24 -9.80 -4.98 2.83
N GLU A 25 -9.45 -4.21 1.79
CA GLU A 25 -8.07 -3.97 1.44
C GLU A 25 -7.37 -3.20 2.57
N ILE A 26 -6.07 -3.45 2.70
CA ILE A 26 -5.25 -2.84 3.74
C ILE A 26 -3.96 -2.36 3.09
N LEU A 27 -3.65 -1.08 3.28
CA LEU A 27 -2.35 -0.49 2.99
C LEU A 27 -1.59 -0.28 4.30
N GLU A 28 -0.43 -0.90 4.42
CA GLU A 28 0.48 -0.77 5.56
C GLU A 28 1.77 -0.12 5.08
N ILE A 29 2.15 0.99 5.71
CA ILE A 29 3.33 1.78 5.37
C ILE A 29 4.21 1.85 6.61
N THR A 30 5.39 1.22 6.56
CA THR A 30 6.33 1.15 7.67
C THR A 30 7.40 2.24 7.55
N ASN A 31 7.64 2.97 8.64
CA ASN A 31 8.53 4.11 8.73
C ASN A 31 8.33 5.12 7.58
N PRO A 32 7.12 5.69 7.44
CA PRO A 32 6.86 6.71 6.44
C PRO A 32 7.75 7.93 6.69
N PHE A 33 8.35 8.47 5.63
CA PHE A 33 9.19 9.66 5.68
C PHE A 33 8.58 10.78 4.82
N GLU A 34 8.60 12.00 5.35
CA GLU A 34 8.00 13.21 4.74
C GLU A 34 6.54 13.05 4.32
N LEU A 35 5.66 12.78 5.28
CA LEU A 35 4.22 12.74 5.05
C LEU A 35 3.69 14.13 4.66
N ILE A 36 3.19 14.27 3.44
CA ILE A 36 2.64 15.52 2.89
C ILE A 36 1.13 15.37 2.76
N VAL A 37 0.37 16.27 3.40
CA VAL A 37 -1.09 16.37 3.24
C VAL A 37 -1.40 17.67 2.52
N ASP A 38 -2.05 17.58 1.36
CA ASP A 38 -2.50 18.73 0.59
C ASP A 38 -3.99 18.61 0.29
N GLY A 39 -4.81 19.29 1.09
CA GLY A 39 -6.26 19.26 0.99
C GLY A 39 -6.82 17.86 1.21
N THR A 40 -7.16 17.17 0.11
CA THR A 40 -7.70 15.81 0.10
C THR A 40 -6.65 14.74 -0.21
N THR A 41 -5.43 15.14 -0.57
CA THR A 41 -4.39 14.21 -1.01
C THR A 41 -3.36 13.94 0.09
N LEU A 42 -3.03 12.68 0.30
CA LEU A 42 -1.91 12.22 1.11
C LEU A 42 -0.80 11.72 0.19
N LYS A 43 0.41 12.26 0.35
CA LYS A 43 1.61 11.84 -0.36
C LYS A 43 2.68 11.41 0.63
N ILE A 44 3.30 10.26 0.34
CA ILE A 44 4.42 9.72 1.11
C ILE A 44 5.53 9.46 0.09
N PRO A 45 6.56 10.33 0.04
CA PRO A 45 7.67 10.17 -0.88
C PRO A 45 8.46 8.89 -0.62
N GLU A 46 8.74 8.59 0.66
CA GLU A 46 9.64 7.51 1.05
C GLU A 46 9.06 6.68 2.20
N ALA A 47 9.35 5.37 2.18
CA ALA A 47 9.01 4.45 3.26
C ALA A 47 10.00 3.27 3.28
N SER A 48 10.14 2.62 4.43
CA SER A 48 10.95 1.39 4.52
C SER A 48 10.23 0.20 3.87
N ILE A 49 8.92 0.09 4.10
CA ILE A 49 8.06 -0.95 3.54
C ILE A 49 6.72 -0.34 3.15
N VAL A 50 6.23 -0.70 1.97
CA VAL A 50 4.85 -0.44 1.54
C VAL A 50 4.21 -1.78 1.20
N LYS A 51 3.17 -2.15 1.93
CA LYS A 51 2.43 -3.40 1.72
C LYS A 51 0.97 -3.10 1.45
N TRP A 52 0.49 -3.48 0.27
CA TRP A 52 -0.92 -3.42 -0.09
C TRP A 52 -1.47 -4.85 -0.11
N SER A 53 -2.51 -5.15 0.65
CA SER A 53 -3.16 -6.47 0.70
C SER A 53 -4.64 -6.37 0.33
N TRP A 54 -5.14 -7.31 -0.46
CA TRP A 54 -6.53 -7.34 -0.95
C TRP A 54 -7.01 -8.78 -1.16
N TYR A 55 -8.32 -8.99 -1.22
CA TYR A 55 -8.88 -10.30 -1.58
C TYR A 55 -9.17 -10.36 -3.09
N LEU A 56 -9.05 -11.54 -3.71
CA LEU A 56 -9.41 -11.75 -5.11
C LEU A 56 -10.86 -11.32 -5.37
N TYR A 57 -11.04 -10.56 -6.46
CA TYR A 57 -12.33 -10.01 -6.81
C TYR A 57 -13.31 -11.12 -7.24
N GLY A 58 -14.54 -11.07 -6.72
CA GLY A 58 -15.57 -12.07 -7.00
C GLY A 58 -15.47 -13.36 -6.18
N GLU A 59 -14.44 -13.50 -5.35
CA GLU A 59 -14.23 -14.67 -4.49
C GLU A 59 -14.68 -14.42 -3.04
N ILE A 60 -14.89 -15.50 -2.29
CA ILE A 60 -15.12 -15.42 -0.84
C ILE A 60 -13.82 -14.97 -0.16
N LYS A 61 -13.93 -14.00 0.74
CA LYS A 61 -12.79 -13.54 1.56
C LYS A 61 -12.27 -14.66 2.43
N SER A 62 -11.07 -15.15 2.13
CA SER A 62 -10.39 -16.20 2.86
C SER A 62 -8.87 -16.04 2.75
N PRO A 63 -8.06 -16.72 3.58
CA PRO A 63 -6.60 -16.68 3.46
C PRO A 63 -6.08 -17.09 2.07
N GLU A 64 -6.78 -18.00 1.39
CA GLU A 64 -6.41 -18.49 0.06
C GLU A 64 -6.63 -17.45 -1.05
N THR A 65 -7.56 -16.51 -0.83
CA THR A 65 -7.89 -15.44 -1.78
C THR A 65 -7.19 -14.14 -1.43
N LEU A 66 -6.43 -14.09 -0.33
CA LEU A 66 -5.67 -12.93 0.10
C LEU A 66 -4.38 -12.78 -0.74
N MET A 67 -4.32 -11.67 -1.46
CA MET A 67 -3.19 -11.25 -2.28
C MET A 67 -2.48 -10.06 -1.64
N TYR A 68 -1.20 -9.88 -1.95
CA TYR A 68 -0.45 -8.69 -1.55
C TYR A 68 0.62 -8.27 -2.57
N TYR A 69 0.93 -6.99 -2.57
CA TYR A 69 2.15 -6.40 -3.10
C TYR A 69 2.91 -5.82 -1.93
N GLU A 70 4.21 -6.10 -1.87
CA GLU A 70 5.08 -5.56 -0.85
C GLU A 70 6.35 -5.04 -1.52
N TYR A 71 6.69 -3.79 -1.21
CA TYR A 71 7.91 -3.14 -1.65
C TYR A 71 8.73 -2.79 -0.42
N ARG A 72 10.04 -3.05 -0.49
CA ARG A 72 10.98 -2.77 0.60
C ARG A 72 12.20 -2.05 0.06
N THR A 73 12.72 -1.11 0.82
CA THR A 73 13.99 -0.46 0.51
C THR A 73 15.13 -1.24 1.17
N GLU A 74 15.97 -1.90 0.36
CA GLU A 74 17.12 -2.66 0.81
C GLU A 74 18.40 -2.12 0.13
N ASN A 75 19.36 -1.64 0.92
CA ASN A 75 20.63 -1.08 0.42
C ASN A 75 20.45 -0.01 -0.68
N GLY A 76 19.45 0.85 -0.53
CA GLY A 76 19.13 1.91 -1.50
C GLY A 76 18.46 1.42 -2.79
N ARG A 77 17.96 0.17 -2.82
CA ARG A 77 17.20 -0.39 -3.94
C ARG A 77 15.82 -0.82 -3.48
N VAL A 78 14.83 -0.69 -4.36
CA VAL A 78 13.50 -1.22 -4.11
C VAL A 78 13.46 -2.70 -4.50
N VAL A 79 13.11 -3.55 -3.55
CA VAL A 79 12.85 -4.99 -3.73
C VAL A 79 11.35 -5.22 -3.63
N SER A 80 10.78 -6.00 -4.55
CA SER A 80 9.36 -6.35 -4.55
C SER A 80 9.13 -7.81 -4.20
N CYS A 81 8.16 -8.08 -3.33
CA CYS A 81 7.64 -9.41 -3.03
C CYS A 81 6.12 -9.44 -3.19
N THR A 82 5.58 -10.50 -3.77
CA THR A 82 4.13 -10.64 -4.00
C THR A 82 3.73 -12.10 -4.13
N ASN A 83 2.51 -12.44 -3.71
CA ASN A 83 1.84 -13.70 -4.07
C ASN A 83 0.80 -13.52 -5.19
N SER A 84 0.65 -12.30 -5.72
CA SER A 84 -0.26 -11.98 -6.82
C SER A 84 0.27 -12.57 -8.13
N PRO A 85 -0.60 -13.14 -8.98
CA PRO A 85 -0.20 -13.59 -10.33
C PRO A 85 0.09 -12.42 -11.27
N TRP A 86 -0.19 -11.18 -10.85
CA TRP A 86 0.02 -9.96 -11.64
C TRP A 86 1.16 -9.13 -11.03
N PRO A 87 2.44 -9.46 -11.28
CA PRO A 87 3.53 -8.73 -10.67
C PRO A 87 3.57 -7.28 -11.17
N THR A 88 3.68 -6.35 -10.25
CA THR A 88 3.91 -4.93 -10.49
C THR A 88 5.39 -4.63 -10.34
N ARG A 89 5.89 -3.64 -11.09
CA ARG A 89 7.27 -3.15 -10.95
C ARG A 89 7.24 -1.74 -10.40
N PRO A 90 8.08 -1.41 -9.39
CA PRO A 90 8.27 -0.04 -9.00
C PRO A 90 8.88 0.75 -10.16
N ILE A 91 8.52 2.03 -10.27
CA ILE A 91 9.06 2.95 -11.25
C ILE A 91 9.98 3.92 -10.50
N ASP A 92 11.22 4.05 -10.96
CA ASP A 92 12.20 4.95 -10.34
C ASP A 92 11.70 6.40 -10.37
N GLY A 93 11.71 7.05 -9.21
CA GLY A 93 11.30 8.45 -9.05
C GLY A 93 9.82 8.68 -8.74
N GLU A 94 9.01 7.62 -8.57
CA GLU A 94 7.64 7.74 -8.09
C GLU A 94 7.56 7.82 -6.55
N LEU A 95 6.46 8.41 -6.05
CA LEU A 95 6.15 8.44 -4.62
C LEU A 95 5.93 7.02 -4.11
N ALA A 96 6.34 6.75 -2.87
CA ALA A 96 6.02 5.48 -2.20
C ALA A 96 4.50 5.26 -2.11
N VAL A 97 3.72 6.31 -1.81
CA VAL A 97 2.25 6.29 -1.81
C VAL A 97 1.68 7.66 -2.21
N GLU A 98 0.62 7.64 -3.02
CA GLU A 98 -0.29 8.77 -3.25
C GLU A 98 -1.74 8.30 -3.07
N LEU A 99 -2.49 8.92 -2.16
CA LEU A 99 -3.93 8.69 -1.96
C LEU A 99 -4.66 10.00 -2.23
N CYS A 100 -5.72 9.98 -3.03
CA CYS A 100 -6.49 11.17 -3.47
C CYS A 100 -7.95 11.14 -3.00
#